data_AF-A0A524QE05-F1
#
_entry.id   AF-A0A524QE05-F1
#
_cell.length_a   1.000
_cell.length_b   1.000
_cell.length_c   1.000
_cell.angle_alpha   90.00
_cell.angle_beta   90.00
_cell.angle_gamma   90.00
#
_symmetry.space_group_name_H-M   'P 1'
#
loop_
_entity.id
_entity.type
_entity.pdbx_description
1 polymer ?
#
loop_
_entity_poly.entity_id
_entity_poly.type
_entity_poly.pdbx_seq_one_letter_code
_entity_poly.pdbx_strand_id
1 'polypeptide(L)'
;VLLVNGSINTRDRERLIEIYNQAPKPILVVAIGACGCTGGIFAEGYTFAGPVDKIIPVNAYIPGCPPKPEAIIAGIVKLVQNS
;
A
#
# COMPACT_ATOMS: atom_id res chain seq x y z
N VAL A 1 -7.37 -5.92 -7.85
CA VAL A 1 -6.71 -4.74 -7.23
C VAL A 1 -6.30 -5.13 -5.82
N LEU A 2 -5.05 -4.90 -5.43
CA LEU A 2 -4.54 -5.10 -4.07
C LEU A 2 -4.42 -3.74 -3.39
N LEU A 3 -5.15 -3.55 -2.30
CA LEU A 3 -5.12 -2.32 -1.50
C LEU A 3 -4.31 -2.60 -0.23
N VAL A 4 -3.24 -1.84 -0.01
CA VAL A 4 -2.37 -1.98 1.17
C VAL A 4 -2.56 -0.76 2.05
N ASN A 5 -3.32 -0.93 3.13
CA ASN A 5 -3.63 0.12 4.10
C ASN A 5 -2.86 -0.10 5.41
N GLY A 6 -2.20 0.96 5.89
CA GLY A 6 -1.46 0.92 7.16
C GLY A 6 0.02 0.59 7.01
N SER A 7 0.70 0.43 8.15
CA SER A 7 2.14 0.10 8.22
C SER A 7 2.36 -1.41 8.08
N ILE A 8 3.45 -1.79 7.41
CA ILE A 8 3.89 -3.19 7.35
C ILE A 8 5.03 -3.40 8.34
N ASN A 9 4.90 -4.40 9.19
CA ASN A 9 5.98 -4.80 10.08
C ASN A 9 6.82 -5.93 9.47
N THR A 10 7.98 -6.20 10.05
CA THR A 10 8.93 -7.23 9.56
C THR A 10 8.33 -8.63 9.48
N ARG A 11 7.39 -8.97 10.38
CA ARG A 11 6.68 -10.26 10.39
C ARG A 11 5.69 -10.39 9.23
N ASP A 12 5.06 -9.29 8.82
CA ASP A 12 4.02 -9.29 7.80
C ASP A 12 4.57 -9.07 6.39
N ARG A 13 5.86 -8.70 6.28
CA ARG A 13 6.55 -8.50 5.00
C ARG A 13 6.44 -9.70 4.05
N GLU A 14 6.72 -10.91 4.55
CA GLU A 14 6.69 -12.13 3.72
C GLU A 14 5.27 -12.46 3.27
N ARG A 15 4.27 -12.28 4.16
CA ARG A 15 2.85 -12.47 3.83
C ARG A 15 2.40 -11.53 2.72
N LEU A 16 2.86 -10.27 2.73
CA LEU A 16 2.52 -9.32 1.67
C LEU A 16 3.06 -9.76 0.30
N ILE A 17 4.29 -10.29 0.27
CA ILE A 17 4.91 -10.81 -0.95
C ILE A 17 4.14 -12.04 -1.47
N GLU A 18 3.78 -12.96 -0.57
CA GLU A 18 3.00 -14.15 -0.92
C GLU A 18 1.64 -13.80 -1.51
N ILE A 19 0.90 -12.88 -0.86
CA ILE A 19 -0.40 -12.40 -1.35
C ILE A 19 -0.24 -11.77 -2.75
N TYR A 20 0.80 -10.95 -2.95
CA TYR A 20 1.08 -10.35 -4.25
C TYR A 20 1.38 -11.42 -5.32
N ASN A 21 2.13 -12.48 -4.99
CA ASN A 21 2.51 -13.53 -5.93
C ASN A 21 1.35 -14.48 -6.27
N GLN A 22 0.45 -14.73 -5.32
CA GLN A 22 -0.73 -15.58 -5.53
C GLN A 22 -1.82 -14.90 -6.37
N ALA A 23 -1.78 -13.56 -6.48
CA ALA A 23 -2.79 -12.82 -7.21
C ALA A 23 -2.59 -12.91 -8.74
N PRO A 24 -3.68 -13.09 -9.53
CA PRO A 24 -3.62 -13.16 -10.98
C PRO A 24 -3.10 -11.85 -11.59
N LYS A 25 -2.24 -11.95 -12.63
CA LYS A 25 -1.62 -10.81 -13.31
C LYS A 25 -2.36 -10.48 -14.62
N PRO A 26 -2.53 -9.19 -14.97
CA PRO A 26 -2.03 -8.00 -14.29
C PRO A 26 -2.80 -7.63 -13.01
N ILE A 27 -2.09 -7.16 -11.97
CA ILE A 27 -2.70 -6.64 -10.73
C ILE A 27 -2.28 -5.19 -10.50
N LEU A 28 -3.25 -4.36 -10.10
CA LEU A 28 -3.03 -3.01 -9.62
C LEU A 28 -2.83 -3.02 -8.11
N VAL A 29 -1.72 -2.49 -7.63
CA VAL A 29 -1.36 -2.35 -6.21
C VAL A 29 -1.43 -0.88 -5.80
N VAL A 30 -2.13 -0.61 -4.69
CA VAL A 30 -2.31 0.75 -4.18
C VAL A 30 -1.84 0.83 -2.73
N ALA A 31 -0.92 1.75 -2.45
CA ALA A 31 -0.54 2.09 -1.08
C ALA A 31 -1.46 3.17 -0.53
N ILE A 32 -2.09 2.91 0.63
CA ILE A 32 -3.07 3.81 1.24
C ILE A 32 -2.58 4.26 2.61
N GLY A 33 -2.54 5.58 2.79
CA GLY A 33 -2.17 6.27 4.01
C GLY A 33 -0.67 6.49 4.16
N ALA A 34 -0.31 7.46 5.00
CA ALA A 34 1.07 7.88 5.25
C ALA A 34 1.96 6.70 5.69
N CYS A 35 1.39 5.79 6.48
CA CYS A 35 2.07 4.57 6.95
C CYS A 35 2.49 3.65 5.80
N GLY A 36 1.60 3.42 4.82
CA GLY A 36 1.91 2.56 3.67
C GLY A 36 2.77 3.27 2.62
N CYS A 37 2.56 4.57 2.43
CA CYS A 37 3.26 5.36 1.41
C CYS A 37 4.69 5.73 1.81
N THR A 38 4.93 6.06 3.09
CA THR A 38 6.22 6.64 3.55
C THR A 38 6.70 6.06 4.88
N GLY A 39 5.89 5.25 5.55
CA GLY A 39 6.12 4.83 6.94
C GLY A 39 5.43 5.72 7.97
N GLY A 40 5.24 7.01 7.68
CA GLY A 40 4.58 7.95 8.60
C GLY A 40 5.22 7.91 9.99
N ILE A 41 4.40 7.79 11.03
CA ILE A 41 4.87 7.69 12.43
C ILE A 41 5.68 6.41 12.72
N PHE A 42 5.64 5.41 11.84
CA PHE A 42 6.33 4.13 12.02
C PHE A 42 7.70 4.10 11.34
N ALA A 43 8.09 5.15 10.60
CA ALA A 43 9.31 5.16 9.78
C ALA A 43 10.59 4.85 10.59
N GLU A 44 10.65 5.26 11.85
CA GLU A 44 11.80 5.04 12.75
C GLU A 44 11.64 3.80 13.65
N GLY A 45 10.53 3.06 13.52
CA GLY A 45 10.27 1.88 14.32
C GLY A 45 11.14 0.70 13.89
N TYR A 46 11.78 0.02 14.85
CA TYR A 46 12.61 -1.17 14.58
C TYR A 46 11.84 -2.34 13.95
N THR A 47 10.53 -2.37 14.10
CA THR A 47 9.64 -3.39 13.50
C THR A 47 9.16 -3.00 12.11
N PHE A 48 9.42 -1.78 11.64
CA PHE A 48 8.91 -1.30 10.36
C PHE A 48 9.65 -1.95 9.20
N ALA A 49 8.92 -2.61 8.30
CA ALA A 49 9.49 -3.29 7.14
C ALA A 49 9.81 -2.36 5.96
N GLY A 50 9.53 -1.07 6.10
CA GLY A 50 9.62 -0.07 5.03
C GLY A 50 8.27 0.23 4.38
N PRO A 51 8.21 1.29 3.55
CA PRO A 51 7.02 1.60 2.77
C PRO A 51 6.69 0.47 1.80
N VAL A 52 5.43 0.40 1.36
CA VAL A 52 4.93 -0.73 0.55
C VAL A 52 5.70 -0.91 -0.75
N ASP A 53 6.15 0.19 -1.35
CA ASP A 53 6.93 0.20 -2.60
C ASP A 53 8.36 -0.35 -2.48
N LYS A 54 8.87 -0.51 -1.25
CA LYS A 54 10.12 -1.23 -0.97
C LYS A 54 9.93 -2.74 -0.86
N ILE A 55 8.67 -3.20 -0.80
CA ILE A 55 8.34 -4.62 -0.61
C ILE A 55 7.77 -5.22 -1.89
N ILE A 56 6.79 -4.55 -2.53
CA ILE A 56 6.14 -4.99 -3.77
C ILE A 56 5.95 -3.81 -4.75
N PRO A 57 5.79 -4.06 -6.06
CA PRO A 57 5.52 -2.99 -7.02
C PRO A 57 4.20 -2.28 -6.71
N VAL A 58 4.22 -0.94 -6.61
CA VAL A 58 3.04 -0.10 -6.35
C VAL A 58 2.68 0.70 -7.60
N ASN A 59 1.40 0.73 -7.96
CA ASN A 59 0.88 1.49 -9.10
C ASN A 59 0.40 2.89 -8.70
N ALA A 60 -0.12 3.06 -7.49
CA ALA A 60 -0.62 4.35 -7.01
C ALA A 60 -0.50 4.51 -5.48
N TYR A 61 -0.47 5.77 -5.05
CA TYR A 61 -0.39 6.17 -3.65
C TYR A 61 -1.58 7.07 -3.32
N ILE A 62 -2.23 6.79 -2.19
CA ILE A 62 -3.32 7.61 -1.64
C ILE A 62 -2.85 8.14 -0.27
N PRO A 63 -2.26 9.34 -0.20
CA PRO A 63 -1.74 9.88 1.05
C PRO A 63 -2.86 10.26 2.04
N GLY A 64 -2.57 10.16 3.35
CA GLY A 64 -3.45 10.59 4.45
C GLY A 64 -3.20 9.85 5.76
N CYS A 65 -3.65 10.37 6.91
CA CYS A 65 -3.44 9.73 8.22
C CYS A 65 -4.62 9.93 9.20
N PRO A 66 -5.71 9.16 9.06
CA PRO A 66 -6.06 8.33 7.91
C PRO A 66 -6.59 9.19 6.73
N PRO A 67 -6.47 8.72 5.47
CA PRO A 67 -7.10 9.39 4.35
C PRO A 67 -8.63 9.37 4.48
N LYS A 68 -9.29 10.43 4.01
CA LYS A 68 -10.76 10.47 3.98
C LYS A 68 -11.31 9.38 3.07
N PRO A 69 -12.46 8.75 3.40
CA PRO A 69 -13.07 7.73 2.55
C PRO A 69 -13.28 8.19 1.10
N GLU A 70 -13.69 9.45 0.88
CA GLU A 70 -13.91 10.02 -0.44
C GLU A 70 -12.60 10.10 -1.25
N ALA A 71 -11.48 10.38 -0.58
CA ALA A 71 -10.17 10.43 -1.21
C ALA A 71 -9.68 9.03 -1.62
N ILE A 72 -10.01 8.00 -0.82
CA ILE A 72 -9.72 6.60 -1.16
C ILE A 72 -10.51 6.20 -2.41
N ILE A 73 -11.82 6.47 -2.43
CA ILE A 73 -12.69 6.14 -3.57
C ILE A 73 -12.22 6.87 -4.82
N ALA A 74 -11.99 8.18 -4.74
CA ALA A 74 -11.52 8.98 -5.87
C ALA A 74 -10.18 8.48 -6.42
N GLY A 75 -9.24 8.11 -5.54
CA GLY A 75 -7.94 7.57 -5.92
C GLY A 75 -8.06 6.22 -6.65
N ILE A 76 -8.90 5.31 -6.15
CA ILE A 76 -9.14 4.00 -6.77
C ILE A 76 -9.83 4.17 -8.13
N VAL A 77 -10.88 5.00 -8.22
CA VAL A 77 -11.60 5.26 -9.47
C VAL A 77 -10.65 5.82 -10.53
N LYS A 78 -9.82 6.81 -10.16
CA LYS A 78 -8.83 7.39 -11.07
C LYS A 78 -7.80 6.36 -11.53
N LEU A 79 -7.40 5.42 -10.68
CA LEU A 79 -6.48 4.37 -11.07
C LEU A 79 -7.11 3.43 -12.10
N VAL A 80 -8.32 2.94 -11.81
CA VAL A 80 -9.04 1.99 -12.67
C VAL A 80 -9.35 2.60 -14.04
N GLN A 81 -9.66 3.90 -14.11
CA GLN A 81 -9.92 4.60 -15.37
C GLN A 81 -8.67 4.80 -16.25
N ASN A 82 -7.47 4.78 -15.66
CA ASN A 82 -6.20 4.98 -16.35
C ASN A 82 -5.41 3.67 -16.55
N SER A 83 -6.03 2.51 -16.29
CA SER A 83 -5.41 1.18 -16.36
C SER A 83 -5.76 0.43 -17.65
#